data_AF-A0A7S0JMA5-F1
#
_entry.id   AF-A0A7S0JMA5-F1
#
_cell.length_a   1.000
_cell.length_b   1.000
_cell.length_c   1.000
_cell.angle_alpha   90.00
_cell.angle_beta   90.00
_cell.angle_gamma   90.00
#
_symmetry.space_group_name_H-M   'P 1'
#
loop_
_entity.id
_entity.type
_entity.pdbx_description
1 polymer ?
#
loop_
_entity_poly.entity_id
_entity_poly.type
_entity_poly.pdbx_seq_one_letter_code
_entity_poly.pdbx_strand_id
1 'polypeptide(L)'
;ASLSLVSPLIFASLIFGAMIPYWFSAMTMKSVGQAANEMVREVARQFREIPGLLEGTPGHAPPDHAKCIAISTDASLREMIAPAVLVMTTPLLFGIFLGVDAVAGLLAGAIS
;
A
#
# COMPACT_ATOMS: atom_id res chain seq x y z
N ALA A 1 20.46 -27.15 -10.48
CA ALA A 1 20.93 -26.63 -9.18
C ALA A 1 19.99 -27.14 -8.11
N SER A 2 20.47 -27.86 -7.10
CA SER A 2 19.66 -28.31 -5.96
C SER A 2 19.56 -27.16 -4.94
N LEU A 3 18.39 -26.55 -4.81
CA LEU A 3 18.10 -25.55 -3.79
C LEU A 3 18.03 -26.24 -2.43
N SER A 4 19.06 -26.03 -1.60
CA SER A 4 19.12 -26.59 -0.25
C SER A 4 18.76 -25.54 0.78
N LEU A 5 17.66 -25.79 1.51
CA LEU A 5 17.19 -24.96 2.63
C LEU A 5 18.16 -24.96 3.83
N VAL A 6 19.12 -25.88 3.85
CA VAL A 6 20.15 -25.95 4.89
C VAL A 6 21.25 -24.91 4.66
N SER A 7 21.33 -24.33 3.45
CA SER A 7 22.27 -23.25 3.19
C SER A 7 21.84 -21.97 3.93
N PRO A 8 22.73 -21.36 4.74
CA PRO A 8 22.37 -20.19 5.55
C PRO A 8 21.85 -19.02 4.71
N LEU A 9 22.38 -18.86 3.51
CA LEU A 9 22.05 -17.76 2.60
C LEU A 9 20.64 -17.89 2.02
N ILE A 10 20.23 -19.09 1.58
CA ILE A 10 18.87 -19.34 1.09
C ILE A 10 17.87 -19.19 2.24
N PHE A 11 18.16 -19.77 3.41
CA PHE A 11 17.28 -19.69 4.56
C PHE A 11 17.06 -18.25 5.06
N ALA A 12 18.13 -17.45 5.14
CA ALA A 12 18.04 -16.03 5.51
C ALA A 12 17.21 -15.23 4.49
N SER A 13 17.44 -15.44 3.19
CA SER A 13 16.67 -14.78 2.14
C SER A 13 15.19 -15.20 2.12
N LEU A 14 14.88 -16.43 2.51
CA LEU A 14 13.51 -16.94 2.62
C LEU A 14 12.74 -16.25 3.74
N ILE A 15 13.32 -16.14 4.93
CA ILE A 15 12.68 -15.40 6.04
C ILE A 15 12.47 -13.93 5.65
N PHE A 16 13.46 -13.32 5.00
CA PHE A 16 13.32 -11.94 4.52
C PHE A 16 12.22 -11.81 3.46
N GLY A 17 12.14 -12.77 2.53
CA GLY A 17 11.08 -12.86 1.52
C GLY A 17 9.69 -12.93 2.14
N ALA A 18 9.52 -13.76 3.17
CA ALA A 18 8.26 -13.89 3.90
C ALA A 18 7.85 -12.60 4.64
N MET A 19 8.81 -11.74 5.00
CA MET A 19 8.52 -10.47 5.66
C MET A 19 8.04 -9.37 4.68
N ILE A 20 8.39 -9.45 3.40
CA ILE A 20 8.07 -8.40 2.41
C ILE A 20 6.56 -8.18 2.24
N PRO A 21 5.71 -9.21 2.11
CA PRO A 21 4.26 -9.01 2.04
C PRO A 21 3.68 -8.29 3.25
N TYR A 22 4.21 -8.55 4.46
CA TYR A 22 3.79 -7.85 5.68
C TYR A 22 4.19 -6.38 5.64
N TRP A 23 5.40 -6.08 5.19
CA TRP A 23 5.85 -4.69 5.03
C TRP A 23 5.02 -3.95 3.98
N PHE A 24 4.79 -4.59 2.82
CA PHE A 24 3.91 -4.06 1.78
C PHE A 24 2.51 -3.76 2.33
N SER A 25 1.91 -4.70 3.06
CA SER A 25 0.59 -4.54 3.67
C SER A 25 0.56 -3.43 4.72
N ALA A 26 1.60 -3.30 5.54
CA ALA A 26 1.69 -2.23 6.53
C ALA A 26 1.75 -0.85 5.87
N MET A 27 2.50 -0.70 4.76
CA MET A 27 2.54 0.55 4.00
C MET A 27 1.17 0.87 3.40
N THR A 28 0.55 -0.08 2.69
CA THR A 28 -0.75 0.18 2.04
C THR A 28 -1.86 0.46 3.04
N MET A 29 -1.91 -0.25 4.17
CA MET A 29 -2.90 0.01 5.22
C MET A 29 -2.71 1.40 5.86
N LYS A 30 -1.46 1.82 6.08
CA LYS A 30 -1.16 3.17 6.58
C LYS A 30 -1.62 4.25 5.60
N SER A 31 -1.32 4.09 4.31
CA SER A 31 -1.73 5.02 3.25
C SER A 31 -3.25 5.13 3.14
N VAL A 32 -3.96 3.99 3.17
CA VAL A 32 -5.44 3.96 3.19
C VAL A 32 -5.98 4.69 4.43
N GLY A 33 -5.39 4.46 5.61
CA GLY A 33 -5.81 5.13 6.84
C GLY A 33 -5.65 6.66 6.80
N GLN A 34 -4.62 7.16 6.11
CA GLN A 34 -4.43 8.60 5.91
C GLN A 34 -5.48 9.17 4.95
N ALA A 35 -5.68 8.56 3.78
CA ALA A 35 -6.68 8.96 2.81
C ALA A 35 -8.11 8.92 3.39
N ALA A 36 -8.43 7.89 4.17
CA ALA A 36 -9.73 7.75 4.82
C ALA A 36 -9.98 8.86 5.86
N ASN A 37 -8.97 9.24 6.64
CA ASN A 37 -9.09 10.35 7.59
C ASN A 37 -9.38 11.68 6.89
N GLU A 38 -8.73 11.95 5.77
CA GLU A 38 -9.00 13.14 4.97
C GLU A 38 -10.40 13.12 4.37
N MET A 39 -10.84 11.97 3.85
CA MET A 39 -12.21 11.78 3.35
C MET A 39 -13.26 12.06 4.43
N VAL A 40 -13.08 11.51 5.64
CA VAL A 40 -14.01 11.72 6.76
C VAL A 40 -14.08 13.19 7.15
N ARG A 41 -12.95 13.90 7.19
CA ARG A 41 -12.92 15.34 7.49
C ARG A 41 -13.64 16.15 6.42
N GLU A 42 -13.47 15.80 5.15
CA GLU A 42 -14.15 16.47 4.04
C GLU A 42 -15.66 16.21 4.05
N VAL A 43 -16.11 14.98 4.29
CA VAL A 43 -17.54 14.66 4.44
C VAL A 43 -18.15 15.39 5.65
N ALA A 44 -17.44 15.41 6.79
CA ALA A 44 -17.89 16.15 7.97
C ALA A 44 -18.00 17.66 7.71
N ARG A 45 -17.08 18.22 6.92
CA ARG A 45 -17.15 19.62 6.47
C ARG A 45 -18.39 19.86 5.60
N GLN A 46 -18.64 19.00 4.61
CA GLN A 46 -19.81 19.13 3.73
C GLN A 46 -21.12 19.05 4.52
N PHE A 47 -21.24 18.14 5.47
CA PHE A 47 -22.41 18.04 6.34
C PHE A 47 -22.61 19.26 7.25
N ARG A 48 -21.54 19.94 7.67
CA ARG A 48 -21.64 21.14 8.51
C ARG A 48 -21.92 22.42 7.71
N GLU A 49 -21.38 22.53 6.50
CA GLU A 49 -21.41 23.76 5.69
C GLU A 49 -22.54 23.77 4.67
N ILE A 50 -23.06 22.62 4.24
CA ILE A 50 -24.15 22.52 3.27
C ILE A 50 -25.48 22.31 4.02
N PRO A 51 -26.31 23.34 4.18
CA PRO A 51 -27.59 23.23 4.87
C PRO A 51 -28.55 22.32 4.10
N GLY A 52 -29.27 21.44 4.80
CA GLY A 52 -30.22 20.50 4.19
C GLY A 52 -29.60 19.21 3.64
N LEU A 53 -28.27 19.08 3.61
CA LEU A 53 -27.60 17.88 3.10
C LEU A 53 -27.78 16.67 4.04
N LEU A 54 -27.74 16.89 5.35
CA LEU A 54 -27.97 15.84 6.36
C LEU A 54 -29.45 15.43 6.43
N GLU A 55 -30.37 16.40 6.36
CA GLU A 55 -31.81 16.12 6.45
C GLU A 55 -32.41 15.65 5.11
N GLY A 56 -31.67 15.76 4.00
CA GLY A 56 -32.14 15.39 2.66
C GLY A 56 -33.31 16.25 2.17
N THR A 57 -33.31 17.54 2.50
CA THR A 57 -34.44 18.43 2.17
C THR A 57 -34.54 18.68 0.67
N PRO A 58 -35.75 18.70 0.08
CA PRO A 58 -35.92 18.99 -1.34
C PRO A 58 -35.40 20.40 -1.65
N GLY A 59 -34.37 20.50 -2.51
CA GLY A 59 -33.73 21.76 -2.92
C GLY A 59 -32.35 22.05 -2.29
N HIS A 60 -31.78 21.13 -1.52
CA HIS A 60 -30.42 21.28 -1.00
C HIS A 60 -29.38 21.35 -2.13
N ALA A 61 -28.26 22.05 -1.89
CA ALA A 61 -27.13 22.02 -2.82
C ALA A 61 -26.56 20.58 -2.91
N PRO A 62 -26.17 20.11 -4.10
CA PRO A 62 -25.65 18.75 -4.26
C PRO A 62 -24.33 18.59 -3.50
N PRO A 63 -24.04 17.38 -2.96
CA PRO A 63 -22.75 17.09 -2.34
C PRO A 63 -21.60 17.24 -3.34
N ASP A 64 -20.45 17.70 -2.85
CA ASP A 64 -19.25 17.89 -3.66
C ASP A 64 -18.50 16.56 -3.77
N HIS A 65 -18.88 15.76 -4.77
CA HIS A 65 -18.21 14.51 -5.10
C HIS A 65 -16.83 14.73 -5.72
N ALA A 66 -16.63 15.82 -6.46
CA ALA A 66 -15.38 16.10 -7.15
C ALA A 66 -14.23 16.23 -6.16
N LYS A 67 -14.48 16.87 -5.01
CA LYS A 67 -13.48 17.02 -3.96
C LYS A 67 -13.15 15.69 -3.26
N CYS A 68 -14.15 14.83 -3.02
CA CYS A 68 -13.92 13.48 -2.51
C CYS A 68 -13.09 12.62 -3.49
N ILE A 69 -13.40 12.70 -4.79
CA ILE A 69 -12.63 12.01 -5.84
C ILE A 69 -11.19 12.52 -5.89
N ALA A 70 -10.99 13.83 -5.80
CA ALA A 70 -9.66 14.43 -5.82
C ALA A 70 -8.79 13.94 -4.64
N ILE A 71 -9.34 13.89 -3.42
CA ILE A 71 -8.63 13.38 -2.23
C ILE A 71 -8.19 11.93 -2.43
N SER A 72 -9.10 11.06 -2.86
CA SER A 72 -8.78 9.64 -3.07
C SER A 72 -7.76 9.46 -4.20
N THR A 73 -7.86 10.25 -5.27
CA THR A 73 -6.97 10.17 -6.43
C THR A 73 -5.56 10.64 -6.08
N ASP A 74 -5.42 11.81 -5.46
CA ASP A 74 -4.11 12.38 -5.09
C ASP A 74 -3.38 11.47 -4.09
N ALA A 75 -4.09 11.01 -3.05
CA ALA A 75 -3.53 10.10 -2.07
C ALA A 75 -3.08 8.77 -2.71
N SER A 76 -3.90 8.19 -3.60
CA SER A 76 -3.54 6.93 -4.27
C SER A 76 -2.30 7.07 -5.15
N LEU A 77 -2.21 8.15 -5.93
CA LEU A 77 -1.08 8.39 -6.83
C LEU A 77 0.23 8.59 -6.06
N ARG A 78 0.18 9.33 -4.96
CA ARG A 78 1.36 9.61 -4.14
C ARG A 78 1.82 8.39 -3.36
N GLU A 79 0.89 7.68 -2.72
CA GLU A 79 1.21 6.61 -1.79
C GLU A 79 1.58 5.28 -2.49
N MET A 80 1.12 5.05 -3.72
CA MET A 80 1.45 3.83 -4.48
C MET A 80 2.93 3.72 -4.89
N ILE A 81 3.66 4.84 -4.91
CA ILE A 81 5.07 4.87 -5.32
C ILE A 81 5.94 4.09 -4.34
N ALA A 82 5.74 4.27 -3.03
CA ALA A 82 6.60 3.64 -2.02
C ALA A 82 6.53 2.09 -2.03
N PRO A 83 5.33 1.46 -2.03
CA PRO A 83 5.22 0.01 -2.14
C PRO A 83 5.74 -0.52 -3.48
N ALA A 84 5.53 0.20 -4.59
CA ALA A 84 6.03 -0.21 -5.90
C ALA A 84 7.57 -0.24 -5.96
N VAL A 85 8.21 0.79 -5.41
CA VAL A 85 9.68 0.85 -5.31
C VAL A 85 10.20 -0.27 -4.44
N LEU A 86 9.58 -0.57 -3.29
CA LEU A 86 9.98 -1.68 -2.42
C LEU A 86 10.00 -3.00 -3.20
N VAL A 87 8.91 -3.35 -3.89
CA VAL A 87 8.78 -4.63 -4.59
C VAL A 87 9.72 -4.72 -5.79
N MET A 88 9.93 -3.64 -6.55
CA MET A 88 10.83 -3.63 -7.70
C MET A 88 12.30 -3.69 -7.30
N THR A 89 12.70 -2.95 -6.26
CA THR A 89 14.11 -2.87 -5.87
C THR A 89 14.57 -4.11 -5.13
N THR A 90 13.70 -4.80 -4.38
CA THR A 90 14.12 -5.89 -3.51
C THR A 90 14.76 -7.09 -4.26
N PRO A 91 14.16 -7.65 -5.32
CA PRO A 91 14.79 -8.71 -6.10
C PRO A 91 16.06 -8.23 -6.83
N LEU A 92 16.11 -6.96 -7.25
CA LEU A 92 17.27 -6.38 -7.92
C LEU A 92 18.47 -6.31 -6.98
N LEU A 93 18.26 -5.83 -5.76
CA LEU A 93 19.30 -5.75 -4.73
C LEU A 93 19.78 -7.15 -4.34
N PHE A 94 18.86 -8.08 -4.08
CA PHE A 94 19.24 -9.45 -3.72
C PHE A 94 19.97 -10.17 -4.86
N GLY A 95 19.56 -9.96 -6.11
CA GLY A 95 20.22 -10.55 -7.28
C GLY A 95 21.63 -10.01 -7.52
N ILE A 96 21.84 -8.69 -7.38
CA ILE A 96 23.14 -8.05 -7.62
C ILE A 96 24.14 -8.35 -6.48
N PHE A 97 23.69 -8.34 -5.22
CA PHE A 97 24.60 -8.48 -4.07
C PHE A 97 24.79 -9.92 -3.58
N LEU A 98 23.75 -10.75 -3.62
CA LEU A 98 23.74 -12.08 -3.00
C LEU A 98 23.61 -13.23 -4.01
N GLY A 99 23.33 -12.93 -5.28
CA GLY A 99 23.26 -13.88 -6.38
C GLY A 99 21.92 -14.61 -6.51
N VAL A 100 21.88 -15.58 -7.43
CA VAL A 100 20.65 -16.27 -7.86
C VAL A 100 20.03 -17.15 -6.77
N ASP A 101 20.85 -17.71 -5.88
CA ASP A 101 20.38 -18.58 -4.79
C ASP A 101 19.58 -17.78 -3.75
N ALA A 102 19.99 -16.53 -3.46
CA ALA A 102 19.26 -15.63 -2.57
C ALA A 102 17.93 -15.18 -3.18
N VAL A 103 17.89 -14.92 -4.48
CA VAL A 103 16.64 -14.55 -5.17
C VAL A 103 15.64 -15.71 -5.14
N ALA A 104 16.12 -16.95 -5.30
CA ALA A 104 15.27 -18.13 -5.22
C ALA A 104 14.67 -18.32 -3.80
N GLY A 105 15.48 -18.13 -2.76
CA GLY A 105 14.99 -18.15 -1.37
C GLY A 105 13.99 -17.01 -1.10
N LEU A 106 14.31 -15.80 -1.54
CA LEU A 106 13.45 -14.62 -1.43
C LEU A 106 12.07 -14.84 -2.07
N LEU A 107 12.04 -15.35 -3.31
CA LEU A 107 10.79 -15.63 -4.03
C LEU A 107 9.99 -16.74 -3.35
N ALA A 108 10.66 -17.81 -2.88
CA ALA A 108 9.99 -18.89 -2.15
C ALA A 108 9.34 -18.38 -0.86
N GLY A 109 10.02 -17.48 -0.12
CA GLY A 109 9.46 -16.85 1.07
C GLY A 109 8.36 -15.83 0.77
N ALA A 110 8.46 -15.09 -0.33
CA ALA A 110 7.43 -14.11 -0.68
C ALA A 110 6.09 -14.73 -1.12
N ILE A 111 6.11 -15.99 -1.56
CA ILE A 111 4.91 -16.75 -1.98
C ILE A 111 4.29 -17.54 -0.82
N SER A 112 5.05 -17.83 0.24
CA SER A 112 4.56 -18.55 1.43
C SER A 112 3.70 -17.67 2.33
#